data_AF-A0A960RPB3-F1
#
_entry.id   AF-A0A960RPB3-F1
#
_cell.length_a   1.000
_cell.length_b   1.000
_cell.length_c   1.000
_cell.angle_alpha   90.00
_cell.angle_beta   90.00
_cell.angle_gamma   90.00
#
_symmetry.space_group_name_H-M   'P 1'
#
loop_
_entity.id
_entity.type
_entity.pdbx_description
1 polymer ?
#
loop_
_entity_poly.entity_id
_entity_poly.type
_entity_poly.pdbx_seq_one_letter_code
_entity_poly.pdbx_strand_id
1 'polypeptide(L)'
;MGRCCQVTGKTPKRGKTYAIRGISKKKKGIGLNITGITKRRFLPNLMKKRFWFADEKRFITLRLTTGAMRDIDKKGLSTVVREMRSRGEKI
;
A
#
# COMPACT_ATOMS: atom_id res chain seq x y z
N MET A 1 -2.88 -9.16 -13.34
CA MET A 1 -2.41 -7.81 -12.93
C MET A 1 -1.85 -7.86 -11.52
N GLY A 2 -0.56 -7.60 -11.32
CA GLY A 2 0.05 -7.64 -9.97
C GLY A 2 -0.58 -6.62 -9.03
N ARG A 3 -0.71 -6.90 -7.72
CA ARG A 3 -1.25 -5.97 -6.70
C ARG A 3 -0.26 -4.82 -6.42
N CYS A 4 -0.11 -3.91 -7.38
CA CYS A 4 0.72 -2.71 -7.33
C CYS A 4 -0.12 -1.43 -7.33
N CYS A 5 0.25 -0.45 -6.51
CA CYS A 5 -0.27 0.91 -6.61
C CYS A 5 0.38 1.63 -7.80
N GLN A 6 -0.41 2.25 -8.67
CA GLN A 6 0.13 2.98 -9.82
C GLN A 6 0.96 4.21 -9.39
N VAL A 7 0.42 5.05 -8.51
CA VAL A 7 1.12 6.26 -8.04
C VAL A 7 2.35 5.92 -7.19
N THR A 8 2.19 5.13 -6.12
CA THR A 8 3.26 4.92 -5.12
C THR A 8 4.13 3.67 -5.38
N GLY A 9 3.79 2.83 -6.36
CA GLY A 9 4.53 1.59 -6.63
C GLY A 9 4.44 0.52 -5.52
N LYS A 10 3.57 0.70 -4.51
CA LYS A 10 3.47 -0.25 -3.39
C LYS A 10 3.07 -1.65 -3.87
N THR A 11 3.95 -2.62 -3.61
CA THR A 11 3.78 -4.04 -3.93
C THR A 11 3.59 -4.90 -2.69
N PRO A 12 3.10 -6.15 -2.83
CA PRO A 12 2.96 -7.07 -1.71
C PRO A 12 4.34 -7.46 -1.17
N LYS A 13 4.53 -7.36 0.15
CA LYS A 13 5.77 -7.78 0.81
C LYS A 13 5.62 -9.17 1.41
N ARG A 14 6.70 -9.95 1.41
CA ARG A 14 6.76 -11.24 2.11
C ARG A 14 7.10 -11.01 3.58
N GLY A 15 6.57 -11.85 4.46
CA GLY A 15 6.91 -11.84 5.87
C GLY A 15 6.59 -13.16 6.56
N LYS A 16 6.69 -13.16 7.89
CA LYS A 16 6.38 -14.30 8.74
C LYS A 16 5.28 -13.93 9.75
N THR A 17 4.42 -14.88 10.08
CA THR A 17 3.54 -14.82 11.25
C THR A 17 4.20 -15.64 12.35
N TYR A 18 4.31 -15.08 13.56
CA TYR A 18 4.85 -15.76 14.73
C TYR A 18 3.71 -16.09 15.69
N ALA A 19 3.57 -17.35 16.07
CA ALA A 19 2.70 -17.77 17.17
C ALA A 19 3.51 -17.68 18.46
N ILE A 20 3.13 -16.77 19.36
CA ILE A 20 3.83 -16.52 20.62
C ILE A 20 2.90 -16.94 21.77
N ARG A 21 3.42 -17.70 22.73
CA ARG A 21 2.71 -18.15 23.94
C ARG A 21 3.43 -17.70 25.20
N GLY A 22 2.69 -17.62 26.31
CA GLY A 22 3.22 -17.22 27.61
C GLY A 22 3.00 -15.73 27.93
N ILE A 23 3.53 -15.30 29.08
CA ILE A 23 3.40 -13.93 29.58
C ILE A 23 4.79 -13.28 29.53
N SER A 24 4.85 -12.03 29.06
CA SER A 24 6.12 -11.31 28.96
C SER A 24 6.76 -11.06 30.32
N LYS A 25 8.10 -11.10 30.36
CA LYS A 25 8.87 -10.79 31.57
C LYS A 25 8.60 -9.40 32.12
N LYS A 26 8.33 -8.42 31.24
CA LYS A 26 7.90 -7.06 31.63
C LYS A 26 6.61 -7.07 32.47
N LYS A 27 5.70 -8.01 32.22
CA LYS A 27 4.48 -8.22 33.02
C LYS A 27 4.71 -9.20 34.18
N LYS A 28 5.96 -9.37 34.65
CA LYS A 28 6.37 -10.32 35.69
C LYS A 28 6.07 -11.80 35.36
N GLY A 29 5.94 -12.14 34.08
CA GLY A 29 5.80 -13.54 33.63
C GLY A 29 7.14 -14.24 33.40
N ILE A 30 7.11 -15.56 33.17
CA ILE A 30 8.31 -16.40 32.92
C ILE A 30 8.99 -16.00 31.58
N GLY A 31 8.20 -15.67 30.56
CA GLY A 31 8.70 -15.33 29.22
C GLY A 31 7.71 -15.63 28.11
N LEU A 32 7.96 -15.02 26.95
CA LEU A 32 7.25 -15.31 25.71
C LEU A 32 8.04 -16.35 24.91
N ASN A 33 7.37 -17.44 24.51
CA ASN A 33 7.95 -18.51 23.70
C ASN A 33 7.35 -18.50 22.30
N ILE A 34 8.20 -18.65 21.28
CA ILE A 34 7.75 -18.78 19.89
C ILE A 34 7.43 -20.25 19.63
N THR A 35 6.15 -20.55 19.39
CA THR A 35 5.65 -21.92 19.18
C THR A 35 5.52 -22.26 17.69
N GLY A 36 5.48 -21.26 16.81
CA GLY A 36 5.33 -21.51 15.38
C GLY A 36 5.71 -20.32 14.52
N ILE A 37 6.24 -20.61 13.34
CA ILE A 37 6.64 -19.62 12.33
C ILE A 37 6.07 -20.04 10.99
N THR A 38 5.13 -19.25 10.45
CA THR A 38 4.52 -19.50 9.12
C THR A 38 4.78 -18.35 8.16
N LYS A 39 4.90 -18.63 6.86
CA LYS A 39 5.08 -17.60 5.83
C LYS A 39 3.76 -16.85 5.62
N ARG A 40 3.81 -15.52 5.47
CA ARG A 40 2.65 -14.68 5.15
C ARG A 40 2.98 -13.64 4.07
N ARG A 41 1.95 -13.05 3.47
CA ARG A 41 2.08 -11.91 2.55
C ARG A 41 1.36 -10.69 3.12
N PHE A 42 2.06 -9.57 3.14
CA PHE A 42 1.51 -8.25 3.45
C PHE A 42 1.02 -7.62 2.16
N LEU A 43 -0.29 -7.42 2.06
CA LEU A 43 -0.93 -6.92 0.86
C LEU A 43 -1.19 -5.42 1.00
N PRO A 44 -0.90 -4.60 -0.03
CA PRO A 44 -1.32 -3.21 -0.04
C PRO A 44 -2.86 -3.13 -0.12
N ASN A 45 -3.46 -2.22 0.65
CA ASN A 45 -4.89 -1.91 0.56
C ASN A 45 -5.17 -1.13 -0.72
N LEU A 46 -5.38 -1.84 -1.84
CA LEU A 46 -5.58 -1.27 -3.15
C LEU A 46 -7.07 -1.07 -3.44
N MET A 47 -7.41 0.14 -3.88
CA MET A 47 -8.76 0.54 -4.24
C MET A 47 -8.74 1.13 -5.66
N LYS A 48 -9.78 0.86 -6.45
CA LYS A 48 -9.99 1.56 -7.72
C LYS A 48 -10.79 2.83 -7.42
N LYS A 49 -10.27 3.99 -7.82
CA LYS A 49 -10.96 5.27 -7.65
C LYS A 49 -10.86 6.10 -8.93
N ARG A 50 -11.94 6.82 -9.21
CA ARG A 50 -12.08 7.68 -10.38
C ARG A 50 -11.83 9.12 -9.97
N PHE A 51 -11.00 9.83 -10.74
CA PHE A 51 -10.67 11.24 -10.53
C PHE A 51 -11.06 12.04 -11.77
N TRP A 52 -11.55 13.25 -11.57
CA TRP A 52 -11.75 14.20 -12.66
C TRP A 52 -10.42 14.88 -12.98
N PHE A 53 -9.99 14.81 -14.24
CA PHE A 53 -8.77 15.46 -14.70
C PHE A 53 -9.12 16.70 -15.51
N ALA A 54 -8.81 17.86 -14.94
CA ALA A 54 -9.20 19.15 -15.52
C ALA A 54 -8.49 19.44 -16.85
N ASP A 55 -7.22 19.06 -16.98
CA ASP A 55 -6.41 19.38 -18.16
C ASP A 55 -6.92 18.69 -19.44
N GLU A 56 -7.40 17.44 -19.33
CA GLU A 56 -7.93 16.67 -20.48
C GLU A 56 -9.46 16.56 -20.46
N LYS A 57 -10.13 17.25 -19.53
CA LYS A 57 -11.59 17.23 -19.34
C LYS A 57 -12.19 15.81 -19.35
N ARG A 58 -11.49 14.84 -18.74
CA ARG A 58 -11.91 13.43 -18.68
C ARG A 58 -11.78 12.84 -17.29
N PHE A 59 -12.49 11.74 -17.06
CA PHE A 59 -12.28 10.93 -15.87
C PHE A 59 -11.15 9.93 -16.06
N ILE A 60 -10.26 9.84 -15.07
CA ILE A 60 -9.17 8.87 -15.00
C ILE A 60 -9.47 7.88 -13.88
N THR A 61 -9.34 6.59 -14.17
CA THR A 61 -9.47 5.53 -13.15
C THR A 61 -8.09 5.06 -12.74
N LEU A 62 -7.75 5.27 -11.47
CA LEU A 62 -6.49 4.83 -10.90
C LEU A 62 -6.72 3.75 -9.85
N ARG A 63 -5.77 2.83 -9.76
CA ARG A 63 -5.70 1.81 -8.73
C ARG A 63 -4.63 2.17 -7.71
N LEU A 64 -5.10 2.61 -6.55
CA LEU A 64 -4.33 3.36 -5.58
C LEU A 64 -4.37 2.72 -4.19
N THR A 65 -3.38 3.06 -3.37
CA THR A 65 -3.50 2.87 -1.92
C THR A 65 -4.08 4.11 -1.26
N THR A 66 -4.55 3.98 -0.03
CA THR A 66 -5.04 5.11 0.78
C THR A 66 -3.98 6.20 0.95
N GLY A 67 -2.71 5.83 1.15
CA GLY A 67 -1.61 6.80 1.20
C GLY A 67 -1.44 7.57 -0.10
N ALA A 68 -1.58 6.90 -1.25
CA ALA A 68 -1.49 7.55 -2.55
C ALA A 68 -2.65 8.54 -2.79
N MET A 69 -3.83 8.28 -2.22
CA MET A 69 -4.96 9.21 -2.29
C MET A 69 -4.60 10.53 -1.58
N ARG A 70 -4.01 10.43 -0.37
CA ARG A 70 -3.54 11.60 0.38
C ARG A 70 -2.45 12.37 -0.36
N ASP A 71 -1.55 11.68 -1.06
CA ASP A 71 -0.50 12.32 -1.86
C ASP A 71 -1.08 13.09 -3.05
N ILE A 72 -2.11 12.54 -3.72
CA ILE A 72 -2.84 13.24 -4.80
C ILE A 72 -3.51 14.50 -4.25
N ASP A 73 -4.18 14.41 -3.11
CA ASP A 73 -4.85 15.57 -2.50
C ASP A 73 -3.85 16.66 -2.11
N LYS A 74 -2.62 16.29 -1.70
CA LYS A 74 -1.57 17.25 -1.32
C LYS A 74 -0.83 17.88 -2.49
N LYS A 75 -0.44 17.08 -3.49
CA LYS A 75 0.40 17.54 -4.63
C LYS A 75 -0.43 18.05 -5.82
N GLY A 76 -1.72 17.72 -5.85
CA GLY A 76 -2.58 17.90 -7.02
C GLY A 76 -2.47 16.75 -8.03
N LEU A 77 -3.57 16.51 -8.75
CA LEU A 77 -3.68 15.41 -9.71
C LEU A 77 -2.78 15.62 -10.95
N SER A 78 -2.64 16.85 -11.42
CA SER A 78 -1.83 17.20 -12.61
C SER A 78 -0.35 16.85 -12.43
N THR A 79 0.24 17.25 -11.31
CA THR A 79 1.63 16.91 -10.94
C THR A 79 1.85 15.40 -10.92
N VAL A 80 0.94 14.68 -10.27
CA VAL A 80 1.04 13.21 -10.14
C VAL A 80 0.90 12.52 -11.49
N VAL A 81 -0.03 12.93 -12.34
CA VAL A 81 -0.18 12.38 -13.69
C VAL A 81 1.06 12.65 -14.54
N ARG A 82 1.68 13.84 -14.42
CA ARG A 82 2.93 14.16 -15.11
C ARG A 82 4.10 13.27 -14.65
N GLU A 83 4.26 13.08 -13.34
CA GLU A 83 5.26 12.16 -12.77
C GLU A 83 5.04 10.70 -13.21
N MET A 84 3.77 10.28 -13.33
CA MET A 84 3.44 8.92 -13.79
C MET A 84 3.72 8.73 -15.28
N ARG A 85 3.44 9.75 -16.11
CA ARG A 85 3.77 9.74 -17.55
C ARG A 85 5.28 9.70 -17.77
N SER A 86 6.08 10.45 -17.00
CA SER A 86 7.54 10.38 -17.10
C SER A 86 8.10 9.01 -16.69
N ARG A 87 7.42 8.30 -15.79
CA ARG A 87 7.73 6.90 -15.45
C ARG A 87 7.28 5.88 -16.50
N GLY A 88 6.58 6.30 -17.56
CA GLY A 88 6.08 5.42 -18.62
C GLY A 88 4.81 4.65 -18.26
N GLU A 89 4.08 5.05 -17.22
CA GLU A 89 2.79 4.41 -16.89
C GLU A 89 1.69 4.90 -17.84
N LYS A 90 0.91 3.94 -18.39
CA LYS A 90 -0.24 4.24 -19.26
C LYS A 90 -1.47 4.65 -18.42
N ILE A 91 -2.02 5.84 -18.69
CA ILE A 91 -3.15 6.49 -18.00
C ILE A 91 -4.21 6.99 -18.98
#